data_AF-A0A523UGT3-F1
#
_entry.id   AF-A0A523UGT3-F1
#
_cell.length_a   1.000
_cell.length_b   1.000
_cell.length_c   1.000
_cell.angle_alpha   90.00
_cell.angle_beta   90.00
_cell.angle_gamma   90.00
#
_symmetry.space_group_name_H-M   'P 1'
#
loop_
_entity.id
_entity.type
_entity.pdbx_description
1 polymer ?
#
loop_
_entity_poly.entity_id
_entity_poly.type
_entity_poly.pdbx_seq_one_letter_code
_entity_poly.pdbx_strand_id
1 'polypeptide(L)'
;MASFVDNLVGVYHFVADRAPKKIPFVDPRPRPANPWLTNGQALVAKVKAGGDIRDSINEVIALLGSLEQVINRGDTVLLKPNLNSADPYPGSTDLAFLRAVVELLLEAGARVTIGESSGGIWRPTRNVFRKLGMFELARHWRVELVAFEDKAGDWVRIKVDGDYLNSVSVPCSAYEADKIIYLPCMKTHNIARFSGALKLAVGFVHPGERRALHARHLEQKIAEISLCWQPNLIIMDGRKAFVSGGPDKGQLVEPGMILASGDIVAIDVEAMRVLLAYQANNKLVADPRHLPQIIAALKHGLGTGKNRYVVVE
;
A
#
# COMPACT_ATOMS: atom_id res chain seq x y z
N MET A 1 14.37 26.61 -9.14
CA MET A 1 13.17 26.94 -9.95
C MET A 1 12.20 25.78 -10.11
N ALA A 2 12.66 24.56 -10.43
CA ALA A 2 11.77 23.39 -10.61
C ALA A 2 10.86 23.09 -9.40
N SER A 3 11.36 23.20 -8.15
CA SER A 3 10.55 22.92 -6.96
C SER A 3 9.40 23.90 -6.72
N PHE A 4 9.57 25.19 -7.06
CA PHE A 4 8.52 26.19 -6.89
C PHE A 4 7.37 25.99 -7.90
N VAL A 5 7.71 25.72 -9.17
CA VAL A 5 6.72 25.41 -10.21
C VAL A 5 5.99 24.11 -9.89
N ASP A 6 6.72 23.07 -9.48
CA ASP A 6 6.11 21.80 -9.05
C ASP A 6 5.11 22.02 -7.91
N ASN A 7 5.43 22.87 -6.93
CA ASN A 7 4.53 23.16 -5.82
C ASN A 7 3.25 23.87 -6.30
N LEU A 8 3.35 24.84 -7.21
CA LEU A 8 2.18 25.52 -7.77
C LEU A 8 1.28 24.55 -8.56
N VAL A 9 1.88 23.69 -9.38
CA VAL A 9 1.18 22.64 -10.12
C VAL A 9 0.50 21.66 -9.16
N GLY A 10 1.17 21.28 -8.08
CA GLY A 10 0.63 20.43 -7.03
C GLY A 10 -0.58 21.04 -6.33
N VAL A 11 -0.51 22.32 -5.98
CA VAL A 11 -1.64 23.06 -5.38
C VAL A 11 -2.82 23.10 -6.35
N TYR A 12 -2.56 23.36 -7.64
CA TYR A 12 -3.60 23.30 -8.67
C TYR A 12 -4.28 21.94 -8.69
N HIS A 13 -3.52 20.84 -8.80
CA HIS A 13 -4.10 19.49 -8.80
C HIS A 13 -4.86 19.15 -7.51
N PHE A 14 -4.36 19.58 -6.36
CA PHE A 14 -5.04 19.35 -5.09
C PHE A 14 -6.43 20.00 -5.05
N VAL A 15 -6.57 21.22 -5.59
CA VAL A 15 -7.83 21.99 -5.55
C VAL A 15 -8.73 21.69 -6.75
N ALA A 16 -8.16 21.48 -7.93
CA ALA A 16 -8.87 21.45 -9.21
C ALA A 16 -9.28 20.04 -9.66
N ASP A 17 -8.61 18.98 -9.21
CA ASP A 17 -8.94 17.63 -9.68
C ASP A 17 -10.36 17.20 -9.34
N ARG A 18 -11.03 16.62 -10.34
CA ARG A 18 -12.39 16.09 -10.22
C ARG A 18 -12.42 14.70 -10.86
N ALA A 19 -13.17 13.79 -10.25
CA ALA A 19 -13.46 12.53 -10.91
C ALA A 19 -14.24 12.77 -12.21
N PRO A 20 -13.97 12.03 -13.30
CA PRO A 20 -14.76 12.09 -14.52
C PRO A 20 -16.25 11.86 -14.23
N LYS A 21 -17.13 12.58 -14.95
CA LYS A 21 -18.59 12.48 -14.78
C LYS A 21 -19.14 11.11 -15.19
N LYS A 22 -18.53 10.46 -16.18
CA LYS A 22 -18.94 9.16 -16.72
C LYS A 22 -17.83 8.14 -16.47
N ILE A 23 -17.91 7.45 -15.34
CA ILE A 23 -17.06 6.29 -15.02
C ILE A 23 -17.98 5.06 -14.97
N PRO A 24 -17.68 3.99 -15.72
CA PRO A 24 -18.51 2.79 -15.72
C PRO A 24 -18.52 2.14 -14.34
N PHE A 25 -19.69 1.64 -13.92
CA PHE A 25 -19.82 0.89 -12.69
C PHE A 25 -19.48 -0.58 -12.92
N VAL A 26 -18.77 -1.17 -11.97
CA VAL A 26 -18.43 -2.60 -11.94
C VAL A 26 -18.59 -3.14 -10.52
N ASP A 27 -18.65 -4.46 -10.38
CA ASP A 27 -18.71 -5.11 -9.07
C ASP A 27 -17.31 -5.22 -8.43
N PRO A 28 -17.24 -5.33 -7.09
CA PRO A 28 -15.99 -5.62 -6.39
C PRO A 28 -15.28 -6.84 -6.94
N ARG A 29 -13.94 -6.83 -6.90
CA ARG A 29 -13.17 -8.03 -7.21
C ARG A 29 -13.45 -9.08 -6.13
N PRO A 30 -13.56 -10.37 -6.51
CA PRO A 30 -13.54 -11.45 -5.55
C PRO A 30 -12.30 -11.33 -4.65
N ARG A 31 -12.49 -11.54 -3.34
CA ARG A 31 -11.38 -11.51 -2.39
C ARG A 31 -10.45 -12.69 -2.68
N PRO A 32 -9.13 -12.47 -2.82
CA PRO A 32 -8.20 -13.57 -2.97
C PRO A 32 -8.22 -14.45 -1.71
N ALA A 33 -8.10 -15.77 -1.90
CA ALA A 33 -7.84 -16.67 -0.78
C ALA A 33 -6.42 -16.41 -0.26
N ASN A 34 -6.26 -16.23 1.06
CA ASN A 34 -4.94 -16.22 1.70
C ASN A 34 -4.50 -17.67 1.92
N PRO A 35 -3.46 -18.17 1.23
CA PRO A 35 -3.02 -19.56 1.38
C PRO A 35 -2.16 -19.78 2.63
N TRP A 36 -1.66 -18.70 3.26
CA TRP A 36 -0.72 -18.77 4.37
C TRP A 36 -1.45 -18.72 5.71
N LEU A 37 -1.98 -19.88 6.09
CA LEU A 37 -2.75 -20.09 7.32
C LEU A 37 -2.15 -21.24 8.14
N THR A 38 -2.09 -21.07 9.46
CA THR A 38 -1.82 -22.16 10.43
C THR A 38 -3.02 -22.30 11.36
N ASN A 39 -3.64 -23.47 11.42
CA ASN A 39 -4.85 -23.71 12.22
C ASN A 39 -5.98 -22.69 11.96
N GLY A 40 -6.13 -22.26 10.70
CA GLY A 40 -7.12 -21.24 10.30
C GLY A 40 -6.78 -19.81 10.74
N GLN A 41 -5.55 -19.56 11.19
CA GLN A 41 -5.02 -18.25 11.57
C GLN A 41 -4.06 -17.74 10.50
N ALA A 42 -4.19 -16.48 10.08
CA ALA A 42 -3.27 -15.89 9.12
C ALA A 42 -1.84 -15.82 9.66
N LEU A 43 -0.87 -16.04 8.79
CA LEU A 43 0.55 -15.85 9.11
C LEU A 43 0.96 -14.40 8.87
N VAL A 44 1.80 -13.89 9.78
CA VAL A 44 2.62 -12.69 9.58
C VAL A 44 4.06 -13.11 9.74
N ALA A 45 4.79 -13.19 8.64
CA ALA A 45 6.22 -13.46 8.69
C ALA A 45 6.99 -12.18 8.98
N LYS A 46 8.07 -12.29 9.75
CA LYS A 46 8.95 -11.17 10.08
C LYS A 46 10.39 -11.65 10.19
N VAL A 47 11.28 -11.03 9.42
CA VAL A 47 12.71 -11.33 9.47
C VAL A 47 13.50 -10.09 9.85
N LYS A 48 14.64 -10.27 10.52
CA LYS A 48 15.61 -9.20 10.69
C LYS A 48 16.33 -8.97 9.36
N ALA A 49 16.20 -7.77 8.81
CA ALA A 49 16.90 -7.40 7.59
C ALA A 49 18.41 -7.31 7.84
N GLY A 50 19.18 -7.96 6.97
CA GLY A 50 20.64 -7.96 7.01
C GLY A 50 21.21 -8.34 5.66
N GLY A 51 22.48 -8.00 5.43
CA GLY A 51 23.16 -8.32 4.16
C GLY A 51 22.44 -7.73 2.94
N ASP A 52 22.17 -8.57 1.94
CA ASP A 52 21.39 -8.21 0.76
C ASP A 52 19.88 -8.17 1.12
N ILE A 53 19.23 -7.08 0.73
CA ILE A 53 17.78 -6.90 0.90
C ILE A 53 16.98 -8.01 0.24
N ARG A 54 17.49 -8.54 -0.88
CA ARG A 54 16.85 -9.60 -1.63
C ARG A 54 16.78 -10.90 -0.83
N ASP A 55 17.83 -11.24 -0.10
CA ASP A 55 17.86 -12.44 0.75
C ASP A 55 16.83 -12.33 1.87
N SER A 56 16.74 -11.17 2.52
CA SER A 56 15.71 -10.90 3.53
C SER A 56 14.28 -11.00 2.97
N ILE A 57 14.06 -10.57 1.72
CA ILE A 57 12.74 -10.71 1.06
C ILE A 57 12.44 -12.19 0.75
N ASN A 58 13.42 -12.95 0.27
CA ASN A 58 13.26 -14.39 0.04
C ASN A 58 12.95 -15.14 1.34
N GLU A 59 13.67 -14.82 2.41
CA GLU A 59 13.49 -15.44 3.72
C GLU A 59 12.10 -15.16 4.29
N VAL A 60 11.63 -13.91 4.26
CA VAL A 60 10.29 -13.57 4.78
C VAL A 60 9.17 -14.23 3.98
N ILE A 61 9.34 -14.41 2.66
CA ILE A 61 8.39 -15.15 1.82
C ILE A 61 8.45 -16.65 2.14
N ALA A 62 9.64 -17.21 2.35
CA ALA A 62 9.83 -18.62 2.70
C ALA A 62 9.18 -18.96 4.06
N LEU A 63 9.22 -18.04 5.03
CA LEU A 63 8.52 -18.19 6.31
C LEU A 63 6.99 -18.22 6.17
N LEU A 64 6.42 -17.53 5.18
CA LEU A 64 5.00 -17.67 4.86
C LEU A 64 4.72 -19.02 4.19
N GLY A 65 5.62 -19.45 3.29
CA GLY A 65 5.50 -20.64 2.46
C GLY A 65 6.28 -20.45 1.17
N SER A 66 5.60 -20.14 0.06
CA SER A 66 6.25 -19.83 -1.21
C SER A 66 5.47 -18.80 -2.04
N LEU A 67 6.17 -18.09 -2.93
CA LEU A 67 5.56 -17.08 -3.82
C LEU A 67 4.58 -17.70 -4.83
N GLU A 68 4.87 -18.93 -5.28
CA GLU A 68 4.09 -19.69 -6.26
C GLU A 68 2.68 -20.05 -5.77
N GLN A 69 2.44 -19.99 -4.46
CA GLN A 69 1.09 -20.16 -3.91
C GLN A 69 0.13 -19.03 -4.30
N VAL A 70 0.67 -17.86 -4.68
CA VAL A 70 -0.15 -16.69 -5.06
C VAL A 70 0.16 -16.17 -6.46
N ILE A 71 1.37 -16.33 -6.99
CA ILE A 71 1.79 -15.88 -8.33
C ILE A 71 2.06 -17.08 -9.23
N ASN A 72 1.37 -17.14 -10.36
CA ASN A 72 1.62 -18.11 -11.43
C ASN A 72 2.37 -17.46 -12.59
N ARG A 73 3.09 -18.28 -13.37
CA ARG A 73 3.69 -17.85 -14.63
C ARG A 73 2.60 -17.29 -15.57
N GLY A 74 2.83 -16.08 -16.07
CA GLY A 74 1.93 -15.39 -17.00
C GLY A 74 0.93 -14.42 -16.33
N ASP A 75 0.77 -14.51 -15.01
CA ASP A 75 -0.10 -13.59 -14.24
C ASP A 75 0.30 -12.13 -14.50
N THR A 76 -0.69 -11.27 -14.71
CA THR A 76 -0.50 -9.82 -14.64
C THR A 76 -0.51 -9.37 -13.18
N VAL A 77 0.58 -8.74 -12.76
CA VAL A 77 0.77 -8.30 -11.39
C VAL A 77 0.86 -6.78 -11.35
N LEU A 78 -0.11 -6.16 -10.69
CA LEU A 78 0.02 -4.77 -10.30
C LEU A 78 0.81 -4.67 -8.99
N LEU A 79 2.00 -4.09 -9.07
CA LEU A 79 2.84 -3.79 -7.92
C LEU A 79 2.59 -2.36 -7.45
N LYS A 80 2.17 -2.21 -6.19
CA LYS A 80 1.85 -0.92 -5.57
C LYS A 80 2.88 -0.56 -4.49
N PRO A 81 3.92 0.25 -4.82
CA PRO A 81 4.78 0.88 -3.82
C PRO A 81 4.04 1.98 -3.05
N ASN A 82 4.79 2.68 -2.18
CA ASN A 82 4.41 3.90 -1.49
C ASN A 82 5.23 5.08 -2.02
N LEU A 83 4.79 5.67 -3.13
CA LEU A 83 5.33 6.86 -3.77
C LEU A 83 4.32 8.02 -3.67
N ASN A 84 3.74 8.19 -2.47
CA ASN A 84 2.87 9.33 -2.17
C ASN A 84 3.60 10.67 -2.40
N SER A 85 4.92 10.69 -2.22
CA SER A 85 5.80 11.81 -2.46
C SER A 85 7.13 11.33 -3.04
N ALA A 86 8.09 12.24 -3.23
CA ALA A 86 9.47 11.89 -3.53
C ALA A 86 10.37 11.97 -2.28
N ASP A 87 9.77 11.97 -1.08
CA ASP A 87 10.54 12.04 0.17
C ASP A 87 11.37 10.76 0.34
N PRO A 88 12.59 10.84 0.89
CA PRO A 88 13.44 9.67 1.10
C PRO A 88 12.78 8.62 1.99
N TYR A 89 13.17 7.36 1.83
CA TYR A 89 12.77 6.26 2.72
C TYR A 89 13.05 6.59 4.20
N PRO A 90 12.08 6.37 5.13
CA PRO A 90 10.79 5.69 4.99
C PRO A 90 9.58 6.57 4.59
N GLY A 91 9.82 7.81 4.15
CA GLY A 91 8.80 8.69 3.55
C GLY A 91 8.19 8.11 2.27
N SER A 92 9.01 7.45 1.46
CA SER A 92 8.58 6.67 0.29
C SER A 92 9.28 5.30 0.28
N THR A 93 8.83 4.39 -0.58
CA THR A 93 9.47 3.07 -0.77
C THR A 93 10.94 3.21 -1.18
N ASP A 94 11.83 2.45 -0.54
CA ASP A 94 13.23 2.35 -0.94
C ASP A 94 13.36 1.67 -2.33
N LEU A 95 14.19 2.24 -3.20
CA LEU A 95 14.29 1.77 -4.58
C LEU A 95 15.04 0.44 -4.70
N ALA A 96 15.96 0.13 -3.78
CA ALA A 96 16.62 -1.17 -3.75
C ALA A 96 15.66 -2.28 -3.29
N PHE A 97 14.81 -1.99 -2.29
CA PHE A 97 13.70 -2.87 -1.91
C PHE A 97 12.70 -3.09 -3.05
N LEU A 98 12.26 -2.02 -3.72
CA LEU A 98 11.37 -2.12 -4.88
C LEU A 98 11.98 -2.97 -5.99
N ARG A 99 13.26 -2.75 -6.32
CA ARG A 99 14.00 -3.55 -7.32
C ARG A 99 13.95 -5.03 -6.99
N ALA A 100 14.30 -5.39 -5.76
CA ALA A 100 14.37 -6.80 -5.36
C ALA A 100 13.01 -7.50 -5.51
N VAL A 101 11.91 -6.82 -5.13
CA VAL A 101 10.56 -7.38 -5.34
C VAL A 101 10.21 -7.49 -6.83
N VAL A 102 10.54 -6.48 -7.65
CA VAL A 102 10.30 -6.52 -9.11
C VAL A 102 11.01 -7.70 -9.75
N GLU A 103 12.29 -7.91 -9.43
CA GLU A 103 13.08 -9.01 -9.97
C GLU A 103 12.49 -10.38 -9.59
N LEU A 104 12.09 -10.57 -8.32
CA LEU A 104 11.46 -11.82 -7.86
C LEU A 104 10.16 -12.12 -8.61
N LEU A 105 9.33 -11.10 -8.87
CA LEU A 105 8.10 -11.29 -9.63
C LEU A 105 8.36 -11.64 -11.10
N LEU A 106 9.36 -11.01 -11.72
CA LEU A 106 9.77 -11.32 -13.09
C LEU A 106 10.33 -12.74 -13.20
N GLU A 107 11.11 -13.18 -12.22
CA GLU A 107 11.65 -14.54 -12.16
C GLU A 107 10.57 -15.61 -11.96
N ALA A 108 9.52 -15.31 -11.20
CA ALA A 108 8.31 -16.12 -11.12
C ALA A 108 7.53 -16.18 -12.46
N GLY A 109 7.92 -15.38 -13.45
CA GLY A 109 7.31 -15.33 -14.77
C GLY A 109 6.07 -14.45 -14.85
N ALA A 110 5.89 -13.52 -13.91
CA ALA A 110 4.80 -12.55 -13.95
C ALA A 110 5.04 -11.42 -14.95
N ARG A 111 3.96 -10.81 -15.43
CA ARG A 111 3.98 -9.55 -16.18
C ARG A 111 3.71 -8.41 -15.19
N VAL A 112 4.74 -7.63 -14.86
CA VAL A 112 4.69 -6.64 -13.79
C VAL A 112 4.36 -5.23 -14.32
N THR A 113 3.38 -4.59 -13.69
CA THR A 113 3.09 -3.16 -13.86
C THR A 113 3.23 -2.46 -12.51
N ILE A 114 4.09 -1.44 -12.42
CA ILE A 114 4.20 -0.58 -11.24
C ILE A 114 3.18 0.53 -11.38
N GLY A 115 2.17 0.54 -10.51
CA GLY A 115 1.08 1.51 -10.55
C GLY A 115 1.08 2.43 -9.34
N GLU A 116 0.97 3.74 -9.55
CA GLU A 116 0.95 4.72 -8.47
C GLU A 116 0.06 5.94 -8.71
N SER A 117 -0.27 6.61 -7.61
CA SER A 117 -0.84 7.96 -7.62
C SER A 117 -0.46 8.74 -6.35
N SER A 118 0.40 9.74 -6.53
CA SER A 118 0.98 10.57 -5.48
C SER A 118 -0.05 11.45 -4.75
N GLY A 119 0.32 11.94 -3.57
CA GLY A 119 -0.57 12.66 -2.67
C GLY A 119 -0.62 14.16 -2.91
N GLY A 120 -1.83 14.71 -2.99
CA GLY A 120 -2.11 16.15 -2.92
C GLY A 120 -1.14 17.02 -3.73
N ILE A 121 -0.31 17.79 -3.01
CA ILE A 121 0.65 18.75 -3.59
C ILE A 121 1.82 18.10 -4.35
N TRP A 122 2.03 16.79 -4.23
CA TRP A 122 3.08 16.09 -4.97
C TRP A 122 2.67 15.74 -6.40
N ARG A 123 1.40 15.97 -6.76
CA ARG A 123 0.87 15.66 -8.08
C ARG A 123 1.29 16.67 -9.14
N PRO A 124 1.37 16.27 -10.41
CA PRO A 124 1.07 14.93 -10.95
C PRO A 124 2.11 13.87 -10.57
N THR A 125 1.68 12.62 -10.45
CA THR A 125 2.54 11.47 -10.06
C THR A 125 3.79 11.33 -10.93
N ARG A 126 3.71 11.69 -12.21
CA ARG A 126 4.87 11.74 -13.12
C ARG A 126 6.03 12.61 -12.60
N ASN A 127 5.75 13.65 -11.83
CA ASN A 127 6.80 14.47 -11.21
C ASN A 127 7.54 13.72 -10.11
N VAL A 128 6.82 12.95 -9.29
CA VAL A 128 7.42 12.05 -8.30
C VAL A 128 8.26 10.98 -8.98
N PHE A 129 7.74 10.34 -10.03
CA PHE A 129 8.51 9.38 -10.82
C PHE A 129 9.80 9.96 -11.38
N ARG A 130 9.77 11.20 -11.90
CA ARG A 130 10.97 11.88 -12.40
C ARG A 130 11.99 12.12 -11.29
N LYS A 131 11.55 12.61 -10.13
CA LYS A 131 12.42 12.88 -8.97
C LYS A 131 13.09 11.62 -8.43
N LEU A 132 12.39 10.49 -8.48
CA LEU A 132 12.89 9.20 -8.01
C LEU A 132 13.63 8.39 -9.10
N GLY A 133 13.71 8.90 -10.34
CA GLY A 133 14.33 8.16 -11.45
C GLY A 133 13.54 6.92 -11.92
N MET A 134 12.25 6.82 -11.57
CA MET A 134 11.43 5.64 -11.84
C MET A 134 11.27 5.31 -13.33
N PHE A 135 11.26 6.32 -14.21
CA PHE A 135 11.17 6.07 -15.66
C PHE A 135 12.37 5.27 -16.17
N GLU A 136 13.58 5.59 -15.69
CA GLU A 136 14.80 4.90 -16.08
C GLU A 136 14.84 3.48 -15.51
N LEU A 137 14.45 3.33 -14.24
CA LEU A 137 14.37 2.03 -13.57
C LEU A 137 13.35 1.11 -14.24
N ALA A 138 12.14 1.60 -14.52
CA ALA A 138 11.10 0.82 -15.18
C ALA A 138 11.53 0.35 -16.58
N ARG A 139 12.20 1.23 -17.35
CA ARG A 139 12.79 0.88 -18.65
C ARG A 139 13.87 -0.19 -18.51
N HIS A 140 14.74 -0.07 -17.51
CA HIS A 140 15.79 -1.04 -17.24
C HIS A 140 15.23 -2.42 -16.86
N TRP A 141 14.23 -2.47 -15.97
CA TRP A 141 13.55 -3.69 -15.55
C TRP A 141 12.56 -4.24 -16.60
N ARG A 142 12.30 -3.48 -17.67
CA ARG A 142 11.32 -3.81 -18.72
C ARG A 142 9.91 -4.05 -18.16
N VAL A 143 9.52 -3.22 -17.19
CA VAL A 143 8.19 -3.23 -16.58
C VAL A 143 7.41 -1.99 -16.97
N GLU A 144 6.09 -2.09 -17.00
CA GLU A 144 5.25 -0.92 -17.23
C GLU A 144 5.21 -0.04 -15.99
N LEU A 145 5.29 1.27 -16.17
CA LEU A 145 5.14 2.26 -15.10
C LEU A 145 3.93 3.14 -15.38
N VAL A 146 2.93 3.09 -14.50
CA VAL A 146 1.65 3.77 -14.66
C VAL A 146 1.46 4.78 -13.53
N ALA A 147 1.33 6.05 -13.91
CA ALA A 147 0.66 7.03 -13.07
C ALA A 147 -0.84 6.91 -13.38
N PHE A 148 -1.65 6.54 -12.38
CA PHE A 148 -3.06 6.22 -12.59
C PHE A 148 -3.85 7.38 -13.24
N GLU A 149 -3.46 8.62 -12.97
CA GLU A 149 -4.10 9.80 -13.56
C GLU A 149 -3.68 10.14 -15.01
N ASP A 150 -2.72 9.42 -15.62
CA ASP A 150 -2.20 9.78 -16.95
C ASP A 150 -3.26 9.62 -18.05
N LYS A 151 -4.22 8.72 -17.87
CA LYS A 151 -5.32 8.48 -18.81
C LYS A 151 -6.66 8.83 -18.16
N ALA A 152 -7.28 9.93 -18.61
CA ALA A 152 -8.51 10.44 -18.01
C ALA A 152 -9.70 9.46 -18.05
N GLY A 153 -9.74 8.55 -19.03
CA GLY A 153 -10.79 7.53 -19.18
C GLY A 153 -10.50 6.19 -18.52
N ASP A 154 -9.34 6.03 -17.88
CA ASP A 154 -8.83 4.73 -17.41
C ASP A 154 -9.24 4.44 -15.96
N TRP A 155 -10.53 4.56 -15.71
CA TRP A 155 -11.14 4.43 -14.40
C TRP A 155 -12.41 3.59 -14.47
N VAL A 156 -12.62 2.77 -13.45
CA VAL A 156 -13.89 2.11 -13.15
C VAL A 156 -14.38 2.54 -11.78
N ARG A 157 -15.69 2.44 -11.53
CA ARG A 157 -16.30 2.73 -10.24
C ARG A 157 -16.85 1.46 -9.63
N ILE A 158 -16.21 1.01 -8.56
CA ILE A 158 -16.63 -0.20 -7.86
C ILE A 158 -17.72 0.19 -6.86
N LYS A 159 -18.87 -0.49 -6.89
CA LYS A 159 -19.89 -0.37 -5.83
C LYS A 159 -19.41 -1.12 -4.59
N VAL A 160 -19.39 -0.47 -3.44
CA VAL A 160 -18.99 -1.11 -2.17
C VAL A 160 -20.09 -0.92 -1.14
N ASP A 161 -20.26 -1.92 -0.28
CA ASP A 161 -21.22 -1.88 0.83
C ASP A 161 -20.50 -1.47 2.12
N GLY A 162 -19.96 -0.24 2.11
CA GLY A 162 -19.31 0.39 3.26
C GLY A 162 -20.30 1.19 4.10
N ASP A 163 -19.98 1.46 5.36
CA ASP A 163 -20.78 2.35 6.20
C ASP A 163 -20.69 3.81 5.72
N TYR A 164 -19.55 4.21 5.14
CA TYR A 164 -19.26 5.58 4.74
C TYR A 164 -18.92 5.78 3.26
N LEU A 165 -18.63 4.70 2.53
CA LEU A 165 -18.42 4.65 1.09
C LEU A 165 -19.44 3.72 0.45
N ASN A 166 -20.19 4.23 -0.53
CA ASN A 166 -21.10 3.43 -1.37
C ASN A 166 -20.42 2.98 -2.67
N SER A 167 -19.34 3.65 -3.07
CA SER A 167 -18.57 3.34 -4.27
C SER A 167 -17.21 4.03 -4.22
N VAL A 168 -16.24 3.49 -4.97
CA VAL A 168 -14.90 4.06 -5.11
C VAL A 168 -14.48 4.05 -6.57
N SER A 169 -13.99 5.18 -7.09
CA SER A 169 -13.38 5.22 -8.42
C SER A 169 -11.91 4.80 -8.33
N VAL A 170 -11.53 3.80 -9.12
CA VAL A 170 -10.22 3.15 -9.09
C VAL A 170 -9.66 2.92 -10.51
N PRO A 171 -8.34 2.81 -10.71
CA PRO A 171 -7.77 2.68 -12.04
C PRO A 171 -8.08 1.30 -12.66
N CYS A 172 -8.37 1.26 -13.97
CA CYS A 172 -8.61 -0.01 -14.67
C CYS A 172 -7.40 -0.94 -14.55
N SER A 173 -6.17 -0.41 -14.63
CA SER A 173 -4.95 -1.20 -14.49
C SER A 173 -4.87 -2.00 -13.19
N ALA A 174 -5.48 -1.51 -12.09
CA ALA A 174 -5.58 -2.26 -10.85
C ALA A 174 -6.77 -3.21 -10.82
N TYR A 175 -7.89 -2.83 -11.43
CA TYR A 175 -9.07 -3.67 -11.51
C TYR A 175 -8.83 -4.92 -12.37
N GLU A 176 -8.15 -4.77 -13.50
CA GLU A 176 -7.94 -5.79 -14.53
C GLU A 176 -6.77 -6.73 -14.24
N ALA A 177 -5.83 -6.35 -13.36
CA ALA A 177 -4.68 -7.19 -13.04
C ALA A 177 -5.10 -8.48 -12.31
N ASP A 178 -4.53 -9.62 -12.69
CA ASP A 178 -4.80 -10.92 -12.05
C ASP A 178 -4.46 -10.88 -10.56
N LYS A 179 -3.32 -10.23 -10.23
CA LYS A 179 -2.80 -10.12 -8.87
C LYS A 179 -2.45 -8.68 -8.51
N ILE A 180 -2.60 -8.33 -7.23
CA ILE A 180 -2.18 -7.06 -6.66
C ILE A 180 -1.22 -7.32 -5.50
N ILE A 181 -0.07 -6.66 -5.51
CA ILE A 181 0.93 -6.75 -4.42
C ILE A 181 1.17 -5.37 -3.83
N TYR A 182 1.15 -5.27 -2.49
CA TYR A 182 1.36 -4.02 -1.76
C TYR A 182 2.75 -3.98 -1.13
N LEU A 183 3.44 -2.84 -1.27
CA LEU A 183 4.74 -2.56 -0.66
C LEU A 183 4.68 -1.34 0.27
N PRO A 184 3.94 -1.42 1.40
CA PRO A 184 3.84 -0.31 2.35
C PRO A 184 5.17 -0.09 3.09
N CYS A 185 5.38 1.14 3.55
CA CYS A 185 6.43 1.47 4.52
C CYS A 185 5.82 1.51 5.93
N MET A 186 6.55 0.98 6.91
CA MET A 186 6.13 1.02 8.31
C MET A 186 6.30 2.44 8.88
N LYS A 187 5.22 3.15 9.22
CA LYS A 187 5.31 4.47 9.84
C LYS A 187 4.00 4.96 10.46
N THR A 188 4.10 5.89 11.40
CA THR A 188 2.96 6.68 11.88
C THR A 188 2.48 7.70 10.83
N HIS A 189 1.30 8.27 11.06
CA HIS A 189 0.73 9.32 10.22
C HIS A 189 -0.02 10.36 11.07
N ASN A 190 0.23 11.65 10.82
CA ASN A 190 -0.37 12.75 11.58
C ASN A 190 -1.90 12.88 11.52
N ILE A 191 -2.57 12.31 10.51
CA ILE A 191 -4.03 12.42 10.32
C ILE A 191 -4.68 11.05 10.52
N ALA A 192 -4.16 10.02 9.85
CA ALA A 192 -4.69 8.66 9.90
C ALA A 192 -4.11 7.81 11.06
N ARG A 193 -3.27 8.37 11.93
CA ARG A 193 -2.53 7.67 13.02
C ARG A 193 -1.39 6.78 12.53
N PHE A 194 -1.62 5.94 11.52
CA PHE A 194 -0.58 5.11 10.90
C PHE A 194 -0.66 5.08 9.38
N SER A 195 0.45 4.67 8.77
CA SER A 195 0.57 4.24 7.39
C SER A 195 0.92 2.76 7.40
N GLY A 196 0.28 2.01 6.52
CA GLY A 196 0.38 0.56 6.41
C GLY A 196 -0.33 0.11 5.14
N ALA A 197 -0.63 -1.18 5.05
CA ALA A 197 -1.28 -1.78 3.90
C ALA A 197 -2.69 -1.20 3.66
N LEU A 198 -3.50 -1.01 4.71
CA LEU A 198 -4.83 -0.38 4.59
C LEU A 198 -4.72 1.04 4.03
N LYS A 199 -3.80 1.85 4.59
CA LYS A 199 -3.62 3.24 4.16
C LYS A 199 -3.05 3.35 2.73
N LEU A 200 -2.25 2.37 2.30
CA LEU A 200 -1.68 2.32 0.95
C LEU A 200 -2.76 2.29 -0.13
N ALA A 201 -3.90 1.66 0.18
CA ALA A 201 -5.03 1.53 -0.75
C ALA A 201 -5.65 2.89 -1.14
N VAL A 202 -5.46 3.95 -0.33
CA VAL A 202 -5.88 5.31 -0.69
C VAL A 202 -5.24 5.77 -2.02
N GLY A 203 -4.05 5.25 -2.35
CA GLY A 203 -3.37 5.53 -3.62
C GLY A 203 -4.12 5.04 -4.86
N PHE A 204 -5.13 4.17 -4.73
CA PHE A 204 -5.97 3.74 -5.85
C PHE A 204 -7.20 4.62 -6.06
N VAL A 205 -7.63 5.35 -5.03
CA VAL A 205 -8.82 6.20 -5.13
C VAL A 205 -8.51 7.35 -6.10
N HIS A 206 -9.43 7.64 -7.03
CA HIS A 206 -9.27 8.76 -7.96
C HIS A 206 -8.92 10.05 -7.20
N PRO A 207 -7.88 10.81 -7.60
CA PRO A 207 -7.42 12.00 -6.87
C PRO A 207 -8.53 13.03 -6.56
N GLY A 208 -9.44 13.24 -7.50
CA GLY A 208 -10.61 14.11 -7.35
C GLY A 208 -11.62 13.70 -6.25
N GLU A 209 -11.57 12.47 -5.74
CA GLU A 209 -12.42 11.98 -4.64
C GLU A 209 -11.69 12.04 -3.28
N ARG A 210 -10.36 12.15 -3.28
CA ARG A 210 -9.55 12.07 -2.05
C ARG A 210 -9.82 13.19 -1.07
N ARG A 211 -10.15 14.41 -1.50
CA ARG A 211 -10.48 15.50 -0.57
C ARG A 211 -11.73 15.20 0.25
N ALA A 212 -12.80 14.68 -0.37
CA ALA A 212 -14.02 14.27 0.32
C ALA A 212 -13.77 13.06 1.24
N LEU A 213 -12.88 12.15 0.82
CA LEU A 213 -12.43 11.02 1.63
C LEU A 213 -11.73 11.48 2.92
N HIS A 214 -10.88 12.52 2.86
CA HIS A 214 -10.15 13.05 4.02
C HIS A 214 -10.97 13.98 4.92
N ALA A 215 -12.15 14.44 4.48
CA ALA A 215 -12.90 15.44 5.23
C ALA A 215 -13.58 14.90 6.50
N ARG A 216 -14.12 13.67 6.45
CA ARG A 216 -14.87 13.04 7.57
C ARG A 216 -14.76 11.53 7.50
N HIS A 217 -14.72 10.88 8.67
CA HIS A 217 -14.64 9.41 8.82
C HIS A 217 -13.47 8.79 8.04
N LEU A 218 -12.34 9.50 7.98
CA LEU A 218 -11.17 9.10 7.18
C LEU A 218 -10.74 7.68 7.52
N GLU A 219 -10.64 7.36 8.81
CA GLU A 219 -10.13 6.05 9.26
C GLU A 219 -11.04 4.89 8.82
N GLN A 220 -12.35 5.04 8.93
CA GLN A 220 -13.31 4.04 8.46
C GLN A 220 -13.30 3.92 6.94
N LYS A 221 -13.30 5.06 6.23
CA LYS A 221 -13.22 5.09 4.77
C LYS A 221 -11.94 4.46 4.24
N ILE A 222 -10.80 4.60 4.93
CA ILE A 222 -9.54 3.93 4.55
C ILE A 222 -9.74 2.42 4.53
N ALA A 223 -10.37 1.85 5.56
CA ALA A 223 -10.65 0.42 5.59
C ALA A 223 -11.61 0.01 4.47
N GLU A 224 -12.69 0.75 4.27
CA GLU A 224 -13.73 0.47 3.27
C GLU A 224 -13.24 0.49 1.82
N ILE A 225 -12.11 1.16 1.50
CA ILE A 225 -11.51 1.05 0.16
C ILE A 225 -11.15 -0.40 -0.16
N SER A 226 -10.75 -1.18 0.85
CA SER A 226 -10.40 -2.60 0.69
C SER A 226 -11.64 -3.50 0.47
N LEU A 227 -12.85 -2.94 0.44
CA LEU A 227 -14.04 -3.62 -0.09
C LEU A 227 -13.98 -3.73 -1.61
N CYS A 228 -13.18 -2.91 -2.29
CA CYS A 228 -12.98 -3.00 -3.75
C CYS A 228 -12.22 -4.27 -4.15
N TRP A 229 -11.17 -4.58 -3.37
CA TRP A 229 -10.29 -5.74 -3.50
C TRP A 229 -9.36 -5.83 -2.28
N GLN A 230 -8.64 -6.93 -2.17
CA GLN A 230 -7.52 -7.09 -1.24
C GLN A 230 -6.25 -7.51 -2.00
N PRO A 231 -5.06 -7.15 -1.52
CA PRO A 231 -3.81 -7.61 -2.11
C PRO A 231 -3.65 -9.13 -1.94
N ASN A 232 -2.98 -9.76 -2.89
CA ASN A 232 -2.60 -11.18 -2.84
C ASN A 232 -1.39 -11.41 -1.92
N LEU A 233 -0.51 -10.42 -1.82
CA LEU A 233 0.67 -10.43 -0.97
C LEU A 233 1.00 -8.99 -0.55
N ILE A 234 1.41 -8.83 0.69
CA ILE A 234 1.92 -7.59 1.25
C ILE A 234 3.33 -7.86 1.74
N ILE A 235 4.30 -7.05 1.31
CA ILE A 235 5.67 -7.07 1.83
C ILE A 235 5.97 -5.67 2.35
N MET A 236 6.03 -5.52 3.67
CA MET A 236 6.23 -4.24 4.34
C MET A 236 7.70 -4.02 4.66
N ASP A 237 8.23 -2.89 4.21
CA ASP A 237 9.58 -2.47 4.56
C ASP A 237 9.56 -1.71 5.90
N GLY A 238 10.07 -2.37 6.94
CA GLY A 238 10.20 -1.86 8.30
C GLY A 238 11.64 -1.71 8.75
N ARG A 239 12.62 -1.67 7.83
CA ARG A 239 14.04 -1.47 8.19
C ARG A 239 14.26 -0.12 8.87
N LYS A 240 13.51 0.89 8.43
CA LYS A 240 13.36 2.21 9.05
C LYS A 240 11.88 2.54 9.17
N ALA A 241 11.54 3.30 10.20
CA ALA A 241 10.17 3.70 10.46
C ALA A 241 10.07 5.09 11.09
N PHE A 242 8.95 5.77 10.90
CA PHE A 242 8.57 6.90 11.75
C PHE A 242 7.68 6.40 12.90
N VAL A 243 8.11 6.58 14.15
CA VAL A 243 7.35 6.19 15.35
C VAL A 243 6.53 7.33 15.95
N SER A 244 6.75 8.56 15.49
CA SER A 244 5.90 9.71 15.76
C SER A 244 5.95 10.66 14.56
N GLY A 245 4.92 11.49 14.38
CA GLY A 245 4.80 12.32 13.19
C GLY A 245 4.33 11.51 11.97
N GLY A 246 5.03 11.69 10.85
CA GLY A 246 4.76 11.04 9.57
C GLY A 246 3.56 11.65 8.83
N PRO A 247 3.42 11.37 7.52
CA PRO A 247 4.06 10.25 6.82
C PRO A 247 5.40 10.59 6.15
N ASP A 248 5.80 11.86 6.11
CA ASP A 248 6.99 12.38 5.41
C ASP A 248 8.12 12.79 6.36
N LYS A 249 7.78 13.32 7.55
CA LYS A 249 8.74 13.72 8.58
C LYS A 249 8.27 13.26 9.95
N GLY A 250 9.18 12.68 10.73
CA GLY A 250 8.86 12.15 12.06
C GLY A 250 10.10 11.74 12.84
N GLN A 251 9.89 11.20 14.04
CA GLN A 251 10.97 10.55 14.79
C GLN A 251 11.33 9.24 14.08
N LEU A 252 12.51 9.23 13.48
CA LEU A 252 13.06 8.07 12.76
C LEU A 252 13.63 7.05 13.75
N VAL A 253 13.32 5.78 13.52
CA VAL A 253 13.97 4.62 14.17
C VAL A 253 14.30 3.57 13.13
N GLU A 254 15.13 2.59 13.48
CA GLU A 254 15.55 1.51 12.59
C GLU A 254 15.19 0.15 13.18
N PRO A 255 13.94 -0.33 13.02
CA PRO A 255 13.54 -1.65 13.51
C PRO A 255 14.28 -2.79 12.80
N GLY A 256 14.82 -2.52 11.61
CA GLY A 256 15.70 -3.46 10.91
C GLY A 256 14.98 -4.74 10.50
N MET A 257 13.72 -4.67 10.05
CA MET A 257 12.92 -5.85 9.73
C MET A 257 12.11 -5.71 8.44
N ILE A 258 11.77 -6.85 7.85
CA ILE A 258 10.80 -6.97 6.75
C ILE A 258 9.67 -7.83 7.24
N LEU A 259 8.43 -7.44 6.95
CA LEU A 259 7.25 -8.23 7.26
C LEU A 259 6.56 -8.66 5.97
N ALA A 260 5.94 -9.84 5.97
CA ALA A 260 5.07 -10.27 4.89
C ALA A 260 3.79 -10.93 5.40
N SER A 261 2.70 -10.79 4.66
CA SER A 261 1.44 -11.47 4.95
C SER A 261 0.49 -11.45 3.75
N GLY A 262 -0.43 -12.42 3.69
CA GLY A 262 -1.62 -12.37 2.85
C GLY A 262 -2.84 -11.73 3.53
N ASP A 263 -2.71 -11.25 4.78
CA ASP A 263 -3.79 -10.60 5.53
C ASP A 263 -3.48 -9.12 5.80
N ILE A 264 -4.33 -8.24 5.24
CA ILE A 264 -4.15 -6.78 5.28
C ILE A 264 -4.29 -6.18 6.67
N VAL A 265 -5.03 -6.83 7.57
CA VAL A 265 -5.23 -6.35 8.94
C VAL A 265 -4.13 -6.87 9.85
N ALA A 266 -3.77 -8.15 9.73
CA ALA A 266 -2.78 -8.80 10.57
C ALA A 266 -1.41 -8.11 10.47
N ILE A 267 -0.95 -7.81 9.25
CA ILE A 267 0.33 -7.15 9.03
C ILE A 267 0.37 -5.72 9.59
N ASP A 268 -0.73 -4.97 9.46
CA ASP A 268 -0.82 -3.60 10.00
C ASP A 268 -0.86 -3.60 11.53
N VAL A 269 -1.56 -4.56 12.15
CA VAL A 269 -1.57 -4.74 13.61
C VAL A 269 -0.17 -5.11 14.12
N GLU A 270 0.55 -6.02 13.46
CA GLU A 270 1.90 -6.40 13.87
C GLU A 270 2.88 -5.24 13.70
N ALA A 271 2.84 -4.54 12.57
CA ALA A 271 3.65 -3.36 12.34
C ALA A 271 3.43 -2.28 13.41
N MET A 272 2.17 -2.05 13.82
CA MET A 272 1.87 -1.10 14.89
C MET A 272 2.39 -1.55 16.26
N ARG A 273 2.44 -2.86 16.56
CA ARG A 273 3.09 -3.37 17.78
C ARG A 273 4.57 -3.06 17.80
N VAL A 274 5.26 -3.23 16.67
CA VAL A 274 6.66 -2.83 16.52
C VAL A 274 6.83 -1.34 16.79
N LEU A 275 5.99 -0.48 16.19
CA LEU A 275 6.03 0.96 16.42
C LEU A 275 5.80 1.34 17.90
N LEU A 276 4.85 0.68 18.57
CA LEU A 276 4.54 0.91 19.99
C LEU A 276 5.68 0.53 20.94
N ALA A 277 6.51 -0.45 20.57
CA ALA A 277 7.65 -0.87 21.39
C ALA A 277 8.69 0.24 21.61
N TYR A 278 8.74 1.24 20.72
CA TYR A 278 9.62 2.41 20.85
C TYR A 278 9.10 3.48 21.81
N GLN A 279 7.87 3.34 22.34
CA GLN A 279 7.29 4.24 23.35
C GLN A 279 7.30 5.73 22.95
N ALA A 280 7.27 6.03 21.66
CA ALA A 280 7.24 7.39 21.14
C ALA A 280 5.87 8.04 21.35
N ASN A 281 5.86 9.37 21.46
CA ASN A 281 4.61 10.13 21.56
C ASN A 281 3.89 10.16 20.20
N ASN A 282 2.86 9.33 20.03
CA ASN A 282 2.10 9.22 18.79
C ASN A 282 0.60 8.99 19.07
N LYS A 283 -0.18 8.79 17.99
CA LYS A 283 -1.65 8.62 18.06
C LYS A 283 -2.09 7.14 18.09
N LEU A 284 -1.15 6.20 18.18
CA LEU A 284 -1.46 4.78 18.33
C LEU A 284 -1.98 4.52 19.75
N VAL A 285 -2.72 3.42 19.92
CA VAL A 285 -3.24 2.98 21.22
C VAL A 285 -2.65 1.62 21.56
N ALA A 286 -2.64 1.26 22.84
CA ALA A 286 -1.93 0.08 23.34
C ALA A 286 -2.33 -1.24 22.65
N ASP A 287 -3.63 -1.44 22.35
CA ASP A 287 -4.06 -2.50 21.43
C ASP A 287 -4.46 -1.87 20.07
N PRO A 288 -3.62 -2.03 19.02
CA PRO A 288 -3.92 -1.48 17.70
C PRO A 288 -5.28 -1.91 17.13
N ARG A 289 -5.87 -3.01 17.61
CA ARG A 289 -7.21 -3.47 17.22
C ARG A 289 -8.32 -2.50 17.60
N HIS A 290 -8.09 -1.62 18.57
CA HIS A 290 -9.05 -0.59 18.98
C HIS A 290 -8.94 0.69 18.15
N LEU A 291 -8.07 0.74 17.14
CA LEU A 291 -8.03 1.87 16.22
C LEU A 291 -9.23 1.84 15.26
N PRO A 292 -9.85 2.99 14.95
CA PRO A 292 -11.03 3.03 14.10
C PRO A 292 -10.85 2.39 12.72
N GLN A 293 -9.65 2.50 12.13
CA GLN A 293 -9.32 1.80 10.87
C GLN A 293 -9.44 0.28 11.02
N ILE A 294 -8.89 -0.29 12.09
CA ILE A 294 -8.88 -1.73 12.32
C ILE A 294 -10.27 -2.23 12.70
N ILE A 295 -10.99 -1.49 13.55
CA ILE A 295 -12.39 -1.82 13.90
C ILE A 295 -13.26 -1.89 12.64
N ALA A 296 -13.17 -0.88 11.77
CA ALA A 296 -13.91 -0.87 10.51
C ALA A 296 -13.51 -2.04 9.60
N ALA A 297 -12.20 -2.33 9.48
CA ALA A 297 -11.71 -3.44 8.67
C ALA A 297 -12.26 -4.80 9.18
N LEU A 298 -12.22 -5.03 10.49
CA LEU A 298 -12.73 -6.25 11.11
C LEU A 298 -14.26 -6.36 10.97
N LYS A 299 -15.00 -5.26 11.10
CA LYS A 299 -16.45 -5.22 10.89
C LYS A 299 -16.84 -5.70 9.49
N HIS A 300 -16.08 -5.30 8.47
CA HIS A 300 -16.30 -5.70 7.08
C HIS A 300 -15.63 -7.03 6.69
N GLY A 301 -15.05 -7.75 7.66
CA GLY A 301 -14.37 -9.03 7.46
C GLY A 301 -13.16 -8.92 6.54
N LEU A 302 -12.44 -7.79 6.54
CA LEU A 302 -11.33 -7.51 5.63
C LEU A 302 -10.01 -8.20 6.02
N GLY A 303 -9.95 -8.80 7.20
CA GLY A 303 -8.85 -9.64 7.64
C GLY A 303 -9.32 -10.54 8.77
N THR A 304 -8.41 -11.27 9.40
CA THR A 304 -8.75 -12.22 10.48
C THR A 304 -9.44 -11.50 11.65
N GLY A 305 -10.76 -11.69 11.73
CA GLY A 305 -11.70 -10.99 12.63
C GLY A 305 -11.57 -11.36 14.11
N LYS A 306 -11.66 -12.67 14.41
CA LYS A 306 -11.79 -13.21 15.79
C LYS A 306 -10.65 -14.14 16.21
N ASN A 307 -9.90 -14.69 15.24
CA ASN A 307 -8.75 -15.54 15.49
C ASN A 307 -7.49 -14.67 15.46
N ARG A 308 -6.59 -14.85 16.44
CA ARG A 308 -5.28 -14.20 16.41
C ARG A 308 -4.56 -14.59 15.11
N TYR A 309 -3.69 -13.76 14.57
CA TYR A 309 -2.70 -14.20 13.59
C TYR A 309 -1.53 -14.86 14.32
N VAL A 310 -0.73 -15.63 13.59
CA VAL A 310 0.50 -16.25 14.09
C VAL A 310 1.68 -15.50 13.49
N VAL A 311 2.62 -15.08 14.34
CA VAL A 311 3.89 -14.52 13.88
C VAL A 311 4.88 -15.66 13.70
N VAL A 312 5.55 -15.68 12.55
CA VAL A 312 6.65 -16.60 12.25
C VAL A 312 7.90 -15.77 11.99
N GLU A 313 9.02 -16.20 12.58
CA GLU A 313 10.32 -15.49 12.58
C GLU A 313 11.43 -16.48 12.24
#